data_AF-A0A832RHC4-F1
#
_entry.id   AF-A0A832RHC4-F1
#
_cell.length_a   1.000
_cell.length_b   1.000
_cell.length_c   1.000
_cell.angle_alpha   90.00
_cell.angle_beta   90.00
_cell.angle_gamma   90.00
#
_symmetry.space_group_name_H-M   'P 1'
#
loop_
_entity.id
_entity.type
_entity.pdbx_description
1 polymer ?
#
loop_
_entity_poly.entity_id
_entity_poly.type
_entity_poly.pdbx_seq_one_letter_code
_entity_poly.pdbx_strand_id
1 'polypeptide(L)'
;MDDELRNRQIMKIADLLIHDNVSPNEQDQIKLEKYHNYAKKEFNLSIEESVLLVDETLLYLTLKNANDVDPLQNGDKFGAGFS
;
A
#
# COMPACT_ATOMS: atom_id res chain seq x y z
N MET A 1 8.85 -12.91 13.53
CA MET A 1 8.91 -12.69 12.07
C MET A 1 10.31 -12.20 11.76
N ASP A 2 10.87 -12.58 10.61
CA ASP A 2 12.13 -12.00 10.14
C ASP A 2 11.78 -10.69 9.43
N ASP A 3 12.02 -9.56 10.11
CA ASP A 3 11.65 -8.23 9.63
C ASP A 3 12.32 -7.90 8.29
N GLU A 4 13.52 -8.42 8.03
CA GLU A 4 14.21 -8.24 6.75
C GLU A 4 13.52 -9.00 5.61
N LEU A 5 13.01 -10.20 5.88
CA LEU A 5 12.21 -10.95 4.90
C LEU A 5 10.92 -10.20 4.59
N ARG A 6 10.21 -9.72 5.61
CA ARG A 6 8.95 -8.97 5.44
C ARG A 6 9.18 -7.68 4.64
N ASN A 7 10.23 -6.94 4.94
CA ASN A 7 10.59 -5.73 4.20
C ASN A 7 10.85 -6.02 2.71
N ARG A 8 11.56 -7.11 2.39
CA ARG A 8 11.79 -7.51 0.98
C ARG A 8 10.49 -7.87 0.26
N GLN A 9 9.56 -8.54 0.95
CA GLN A 9 8.25 -8.87 0.39
C GLN A 9 7.45 -7.60 0.09
N ILE A 10 7.40 -6.65 1.04
CA ILE A 10 6.74 -5.35 0.86
C ILE A 10 7.33 -4.59 -0.33
N MET A 11 8.66 -4.50 -0.43
CA MET A 11 9.31 -3.81 -1.55
C MET A 11 8.94 -4.41 -2.90
N LYS A 12 8.91 -5.74 -3.01
CA LYS A 12 8.57 -6.44 -4.26
C LYS A 12 7.11 -6.22 -4.68
N ILE A 13 6.17 -6.22 -3.73
CA ILE A 13 4.77 -5.90 -4.01
C ILE A 13 4.60 -4.41 -4.34
N ALA A 14 5.33 -3.53 -3.65
CA ALA A 14 5.28 -2.09 -3.88
C ALA A 14 5.73 -1.73 -5.31
N ASP A 15 6.84 -2.32 -5.77
CA ASP A 15 7.34 -2.12 -7.13
C ASP A 15 6.32 -2.57 -8.18
N LEU A 16 5.63 -3.69 -7.92
CA LEU A 16 4.57 -4.20 -8.80
C LEU A 16 3.36 -3.26 -8.85
N LEU A 17 2.90 -2.76 -7.69
CA LEU A 17 1.79 -1.81 -7.60
C LEU A 17 2.12 -0.48 -8.30
N ILE A 18 3.35 0.02 -8.13
CA ILE A 18 3.83 1.24 -8.77
C ILE A 18 3.91 1.06 -10.30
N HIS A 19 4.47 -0.07 -10.76
CA HIS A 19 4.56 -0.40 -12.18
C HIS A 19 3.16 -0.46 -12.84
N ASP A 20 2.19 -1.03 -12.13
CA ASP A 20 0.81 -1.15 -12.59
C ASP A 20 -0.02 0.13 -12.34
N ASN A 21 0.60 1.20 -11.84
CA ASN A 21 0.00 2.49 -11.54
C ASN A 21 -1.23 2.39 -10.62
N VAL A 22 -1.17 1.51 -9.63
CA VAL A 22 -2.21 1.34 -8.61
C VAL A 22 -2.09 2.45 -7.57
N SER A 23 -3.23 3.06 -7.24
CA SER A 23 -3.30 4.03 -6.17
C SER A 23 -3.00 3.37 -4.82
N PRO A 24 -2.19 3.99 -3.93
CA PRO A 24 -2.04 3.54 -2.55
C PRO A 24 -3.35 3.50 -1.76
N ASN A 25 -4.36 4.26 -2.21
CA ASN A 25 -5.70 4.30 -1.63
C ASN A 25 -6.69 3.37 -2.39
N GLU A 26 -6.20 2.43 -3.20
CA GLU A 26 -7.06 1.46 -3.89
C GLU A 26 -7.75 0.56 -2.87
N GLN A 27 -9.07 0.40 -3.02
CA GLN A 27 -9.90 -0.42 -2.14
C GLN A 27 -10.74 -1.44 -2.91
N ASP A 28 -10.68 -1.41 -4.24
CA ASP A 28 -11.38 -2.37 -5.09
C ASP A 28 -10.76 -3.77 -4.94
N GLN A 29 -11.49 -4.65 -4.24
CA GLN A 29 -11.07 -6.02 -3.97
C GLN A 29 -10.79 -6.81 -5.25
N ILE A 30 -11.50 -6.54 -6.35
CA ILE A 30 -11.30 -7.24 -7.62
C ILE A 30 -9.94 -6.87 -8.22
N LYS A 31 -9.56 -5.60 -8.14
CA LYS A 31 -8.23 -5.15 -8.60
C LYS A 31 -7.13 -5.68 -7.69
N LEU A 32 -7.37 -5.71 -6.37
CA LEU A 32 -6.39 -6.17 -5.39
C LEU A 32 -6.16 -7.68 -5.41
N GLU A 33 -7.14 -8.46 -5.88
CA GLU A 33 -7.06 -9.92 -5.98
C GLU A 33 -5.84 -10.39 -6.77
N LYS A 34 -5.44 -9.66 -7.81
CA LYS A 34 -4.22 -9.92 -8.59
C LYS A 34 -2.97 -9.95 -7.69
N TYR A 35 -2.84 -8.97 -6.80
CA TYR A 35 -1.68 -8.82 -5.92
C TYR A 35 -1.72 -9.81 -4.76
N HIS A 36 -2.91 -10.12 -4.22
CA HIS A 36 -3.08 -11.20 -3.23
C HIS A 36 -2.65 -12.55 -3.82
N ASN A 37 -3.12 -12.88 -5.03
CA ASN A 37 -2.77 -14.11 -5.72
C ASN A 37 -1.27 -14.18 -6.07
N TYR A 38 -0.68 -13.05 -6.44
CA TYR A 38 0.76 -12.95 -6.67
C TYR A 38 1.55 -13.20 -5.39
N ALA A 39 1.26 -12.46 -4.31
CA ALA A 39 1.91 -12.61 -3.01
C ALA A 39 1.80 -14.04 -2.47
N LYS A 40 0.62 -14.65 -2.59
CA LYS A 40 0.38 -16.04 -2.20
C LYS A 40 1.30 -17.02 -2.93
N LYS A 41 1.40 -16.91 -4.26
CA LYS A 41 2.21 -17.80 -5.09
C LYS A 41 3.71 -17.57 -4.93
N GLU A 42 4.12 -16.31 -4.91
CA GLU A 42 5.53 -15.92 -4.91
C GLU A 42 6.20 -16.18 -3.55
N PHE A 43 5.48 -15.96 -2.45
CA PHE A 43 6.00 -16.11 -1.09
C PHE A 43 5.49 -17.34 -0.37
N ASN A 44 4.71 -18.18 -1.07
CA ASN A 44 4.13 -19.41 -0.55
C ASN A 44 3.33 -19.20 0.76
N LEU A 45 2.60 -18.09 0.81
CA LEU A 45 1.79 -17.64 1.96
C LEU A 45 0.38 -18.24 1.92
N SER A 46 -0.31 -18.21 3.07
CA SER A 46 -1.76 -18.42 3.12
C SER A 46 -2.51 -17.26 2.44
N ILE A 47 -3.82 -17.44 2.19
CA ILE A 47 -4.66 -16.36 1.65
C ILE A 47 -4.68 -15.15 2.60
N GLU A 48 -4.80 -15.39 3.90
CA GLU A 48 -4.85 -14.35 4.93
C GLU A 48 -3.55 -13.57 5.01
N GLU A 49 -2.41 -14.26 5.05
CA GLU A 49 -1.09 -13.61 5.05
C GLU A 49 -0.83 -12.84 3.75
N SER A 50 -1.34 -13.32 2.61
CA SER A 50 -1.19 -12.61 1.33
C SER A 50 -2.00 -11.31 1.29
N VAL A 51 -3.18 -11.29 1.91
CA VAL A 51 -4.01 -10.08 2.06
C VAL A 51 -3.30 -9.09 2.99
N LEU A 52 -2.87 -9.56 4.17
CA LEU A 52 -2.14 -8.72 5.14
C LEU A 52 -0.88 -8.09 4.54
N LEU A 53 -0.13 -8.83 3.73
CA LEU A 53 1.07 -8.31 3.07
C LEU A 53 0.74 -7.20 2.07
N VAL A 54 -0.33 -7.34 1.29
CA VAL A 54 -0.75 -6.32 0.32
C VAL A 54 -1.28 -5.08 1.04
N ASP A 55 -2.08 -5.25 2.09
CA ASP A 55 -2.60 -4.15 2.91
C ASP A 55 -1.47 -3.36 3.56
N GLU A 56 -0.47 -4.05 4.13
CA GLU A 56 0.73 -3.41 4.67
C GLU A 56 1.53 -2.68 3.59
N THR A 57 1.57 -3.22 2.36
CA THR A 57 2.27 -2.57 1.25
C THR A 57 1.56 -1.27 0.84
N LEU A 58 0.23 -1.27 0.79
CA LEU A 58 -0.56 -0.06 0.52
C LEU A 58 -0.35 0.98 1.63
N LEU A 59 -0.32 0.56 2.89
CA LEU A 59 0.00 1.43 4.02
C LEU A 59 1.42 2.00 3.90
N TYR A 60 2.42 1.17 3.57
CA TYR A 60 3.80 1.61 3.34
C TYR A 60 3.87 2.69 2.25
N LEU A 61 3.22 2.47 1.10
CA LEU A 61 3.17 3.43 0.01
C LEU A 61 2.48 4.74 0.44
N THR A 62 1.39 4.64 1.20
CA THR A 62 0.67 5.79 1.73
C THR A 62 1.56 6.63 2.64
N LEU A 63 2.25 5.99 3.59
CA LEU A 63 3.17 6.68 4.52
C LEU A 63 4.37 7.28 3.80
N LYS A 64 4.92 6.57 2.80
CA LYS A 64 6.02 7.06 1.97
C LYS A 64 5.62 8.31 1.19
N ASN A 65 4.40 8.33 0.63
CA ASN A 65 3.87 9.49 -0.09
C ASN A 65 3.46 10.62 0.85
N ALA A 66 2.95 10.32 2.05
CA ALA A 66 2.55 11.32 3.05
C ALA A 66 3.74 12.13 3.58
N ASN A 67 4.93 11.52 3.70
CA ASN A 67 6.15 12.24 4.05
C ASN A 67 6.60 13.26 2.97
N ASP A 68 6.05 13.18 1.76
CA ASP A 68 6.32 14.10 0.65
C ASP A 68 5.28 15.25 0.58
N VAL A 69 4.20 15.17 1.37
CA VAL A 69 3.17 16.21 1.46
C VAL A 69 3.46 17.09 2.67
N ASP A 70 4.07 18.26 2.42
CA ASP A 70 4.26 19.29 3.45
C ASP A 70 2.91 19.66 4.09
N PRO A 71 2.69 19.41 5.39
CA PRO A 71 1.43 19.75 6.07
C PRO A 71 1.14 21.25 6.05
N LEU A 72 2.16 22.09 5.84
CA LEU A 72 2.00 23.55 5.73
C LEU A 72 1.37 23.97 4.39
N GLN A 73 1.45 23.15 3.33
CA GLN A 73 0.87 23.51 2.03
C GLN A 73 -0.66 23.33 1.96
N ASN A 74 -1.27 22.58 2.87
CA ASN A 74 -2.73 22.37 2.89
C ASN A 74 -3.44 23.17 4.00
N GLY A 75 -2.77 24.13 4.64
CA GLY A 75 -3.35 24.99 5.68
C GLY A 75 -4.63 25.72 5.25
N ASP A 76 -4.75 26.08 3.97
CA ASP A 76 -5.93 26.79 3.43
C ASP A 76 -7.18 25.90 3.30
N LYS A 77 -7.05 24.56 3.30
CA LYS A 77 -8.18 23.64 3.12
C LYS A 77 -8.90 23.27 4.42
N PHE A 78 -8.33 23.61 5.57
CA PHE A 78 -8.94 23.33 6.87
C PHE A 78 -9.93 24.42 7.33
N GLY A 79 -10.04 25.56 6.62
CA GLY A 79 -10.83 26.72 7.05
C GLY A 79 -12.19 26.96 6.38
N ALA A 80 -12.57 26.23 5.32
CA ALA A 80 -13.70 26.60 4.46
C ALA A 80 -14.93 25.66 4.55
N GLY A 81 -15.22 25.10 5.72
CA GLY A 81 -16.26 24.07 5.87
C GLY A 81 -17.23 24.21 7.05
N PHE A 82 -17.19 25.30 7.81
CA PHE A 82 -18.22 25.60 8.83
C PHE A 82 -19.12 26.72 8.32
N SER A 83 -20.21 26.38 7.64
CA SER A 83 -21.37 27.26 7.39
C SER A 83 -22.64 26.44 7.30
#